data_AF-A0A355YTT2-F1
#
_entry.id   AF-A0A355YTT2-F1
#
_cell.length_a   1.000
_cell.length_b   1.000
_cell.length_c   1.000
_cell.angle_alpha   90.00
_cell.angle_beta   90.00
_cell.angle_gamma   90.00
#
_symmetry.space_group_name_H-M   'P 1'
#
loop_
_entity.id
_entity.type
_entity.pdbx_description
1 polymer ?
#
loop_
_entity_poly.entity_id
_entity_poly.type
_entity_poly.pdbx_seq_one_letter_code
_entity_poly.pdbx_strand_id
1 'polypeptide(L)'
;MCGFLAIFTLFKHQKPLSLNGLVFLLGFAWMGWFSVQNLNTHVDEIYLNQSILVTGVIVDLPEASTDKTKFIFYANSPFKSRLRLSWYGKNRPALQT
;
A
#
# COMPACT_ATOMS: atom_id res chain seq x y z
N MET A 1 -20.05 0.46 20.21
CA MET A 1 -20.37 -0.99 20.26
C MET A 1 -21.82 -1.33 19.89
N CYS A 2 -22.81 -0.47 20.14
CA CYS A 2 -24.24 -0.80 19.88
C CYS A 2 -24.60 -1.00 18.39
N GLY A 3 -23.94 -0.32 17.45
CA GLY A 3 -24.22 -0.46 16.02
C GLY A 3 -23.87 -1.84 15.43
N PHE A 4 -22.77 -2.45 15.88
CA PHE A 4 -22.37 -3.79 15.42
C PHE A 4 -23.36 -4.87 15.88
N LEU A 5 -23.88 -4.75 17.10
CA LEU A 5 -24.87 -5.69 17.64
C LEU A 5 -26.20 -5.61 16.87
N ALA A 6 -26.63 -4.41 16.46
CA ALA A 6 -27.84 -4.23 15.65
C ALA A 6 -27.72 -4.81 14.23
N ILE A 7 -26.53 -4.74 13.63
CA ILE A 7 -26.25 -5.36 12.33
C ILE A 7 -26.35 -6.89 12.44
N PHE A 8 -25.75 -7.48 13.48
CA PHE A 8 -25.81 -8.92 13.71
C PHE A 8 -27.24 -9.44 13.99
N THR A 9 -28.10 -8.65 14.66
CA THR A 9 -29.49 -9.06 14.91
C THR A 9 -30.36 -8.98 13.66
N LEU A 10 -30.12 -8.00 12.76
CA LEU A 10 -30.81 -7.90 11.47
C LEU A 10 -30.47 -9.07 10.53
N PHE A 11 -29.21 -9.51 10.51
CA PHE A 11 -28.75 -10.62 9.67
C PHE A 11 -29.00 -12.02 10.26
N LYS A 12 -29.44 -12.11 11.53
CA LYS A 12 -29.77 -13.39 12.20
C LYS A 12 -30.85 -14.19 11.47
N HIS A 13 -31.75 -13.53 10.75
CA HIS A 13 -32.84 -14.20 10.04
C HIS A 13 -32.46 -14.72 8.65
N GLN A 14 -31.41 -14.16 8.03
CA GLN A 14 -30.88 -14.59 6.74
C GLN A 14 -29.50 -15.25 6.90
N LYS A 15 -29.53 -16.53 7.30
CA LYS A 15 -28.34 -17.39 7.51
C LYS A 15 -27.25 -17.27 6.42
N PRO A 16 -27.55 -17.28 5.11
CA PRO A 16 -26.50 -17.17 4.09
C PRO A 16 -25.84 -15.78 4.04
N LEU A 17 -26.58 -14.70 4.30
CA LEU A 17 -26.03 -13.34 4.31
C LEU A 17 -25.10 -13.11 5.51
N SER A 18 -25.46 -13.63 6.68
CA SER A 18 -24.63 -13.54 7.89
C SER A 18 -23.28 -14.26 7.72
N LEU A 19 -23.30 -15.48 7.15
CA LEU A 19 -22.08 -16.26 6.90
C LEU A 19 -21.16 -15.54 5.90
N ASN A 20 -21.71 -15.08 4.77
CA ASN A 20 -20.93 -14.36 3.76
C ASN A 20 -20.37 -13.04 4.30
N GLY A 21 -21.13 -12.32 5.12
CA GLY A 21 -20.65 -11.11 5.80
C GLY A 21 -19.50 -11.39 6.76
N LEU A 22 -19.55 -12.49 7.50
CA LEU A 22 -18.49 -12.88 8.43
C LEU A 22 -17.20 -13.27 7.68
N VAL A 23 -17.32 -14.03 6.58
CA VAL A 23 -16.20 -14.35 5.68
C VAL A 23 -15.61 -13.08 5.07
N PHE A 24 -16.44 -12.13 4.66
CA PHE A 24 -15.99 -10.84 4.15
C PHE A 24 -15.18 -10.05 5.20
N LEU A 25 -15.68 -9.96 6.44
CA LEU A 25 -14.97 -9.27 7.53
C LEU A 25 -13.64 -9.96 7.88
N LEU A 26 -13.60 -11.29 7.87
CA LEU A 26 -12.37 -12.07 8.05
C LEU A 26 -11.36 -11.78 6.93
N GLY A 27 -11.80 -11.78 5.67
CA GLY A 27 -10.96 -11.44 4.53
C GLY A 27 -10.42 -10.01 4.60
N PHE A 28 -11.26 -9.06 5.02
CA PHE A 28 -10.85 -7.68 5.21
C PHE A 28 -9.82 -7.52 6.34
N ALA A 29 -10.05 -8.16 7.48
CA ALA A 29 -9.11 -8.16 8.60
C ALA A 29 -7.77 -8.80 8.20
N TRP A 30 -7.80 -9.91 7.46
CA TRP A 30 -6.62 -10.57 6.92
C TRP A 30 -5.84 -9.66 5.96
N MET A 31 -6.52 -9.02 5.01
CA MET A 31 -5.87 -8.08 4.09
C MET A 31 -5.25 -6.88 4.83
N GLY A 32 -5.94 -6.35 5.85
CA GLY A 32 -5.41 -5.29 6.69
C GLY A 32 -4.13 -5.71 7.41
N TRP A 33 -4.15 -6.86 8.08
CA TRP A 33 -2.98 -7.41 8.78
C TRP A 33 -1.81 -7.68 7.83
N PHE A 34 -2.07 -8.32 6.70
CA PHE A 34 -1.04 -8.63 5.70
C PHE A 34 -0.41 -7.37 5.11
N SER A 35 -1.22 -6.33 4.84
CA SER A 35 -0.74 -5.03 4.35
C SER A 35 0.21 -4.37 5.34
N VAL A 36 -0.16 -4.33 6.63
CA VAL A 36 0.67 -3.75 7.68
C VAL A 36 1.97 -4.53 7.85
N GLN A 37 1.91 -5.88 7.89
CA GLN A 37 3.13 -6.68 7.98
C GLN A 37 4.06 -6.48 6.78
N ASN A 38 3.53 -6.41 5.55
CA ASN A 38 4.35 -6.20 4.36
C ASN A 38 5.00 -4.81 4.34
N LEU A 39 4.30 -3.78 4.84
CA LEU A 39 4.85 -2.43 4.93
C LEU A 39 5.94 -2.34 6.02
N ASN A 40 5.63 -2.82 7.23
CA ASN A 40 6.53 -2.71 8.38
C ASN A 40 7.79 -3.58 8.26
N THR A 41 7.75 -4.65 7.46
CA THR A 41 8.94 -5.49 7.21
C THR A 41 9.99 -4.82 6.34
N HIS A 42 9.60 -3.83 5.53
CA HIS A 42 10.48 -3.20 4.54
C HIS A 42 10.74 -1.72 4.79
N VAL A 43 9.84 -1.04 5.49
CA VAL A 43 9.93 0.39 5.80
C VAL A 43 9.45 0.61 7.22
N ASP A 44 10.32 1.12 8.10
CA ASP A 44 9.93 1.47 9.46
C ASP A 44 8.87 2.57 9.47
N GLU A 45 7.90 2.46 10.37
CA GLU A 45 6.79 3.40 10.51
C GLU A 45 7.26 4.86 10.73
N ILE A 46 8.45 5.04 11.30
CA ILE A 46 9.07 6.35 11.53
C ILE A 46 9.27 7.17 10.25
N TYR A 47 9.34 6.51 9.09
CA TYR A 47 9.56 7.15 7.80
C TYR A 47 8.26 7.45 7.04
N LEU A 48 7.11 6.96 7.52
CA LEU A 48 5.82 7.17 6.86
C LEU A 48 5.38 8.63 6.99
N ASN A 49 4.86 9.20 5.89
CA ASN A 49 4.41 10.59 5.79
C ASN A 49 5.47 11.65 6.13
N GLN A 50 6.75 11.28 6.15
CA GLN A 50 7.85 12.20 6.37
C GLN A 50 8.64 12.44 5.08
N SER A 51 9.17 13.65 4.95
CA SER A 51 10.21 13.90 3.95
C SER A 51 11.49 13.24 4.42
N ILE A 52 12.02 12.31 3.63
CA ILE A 52 13.19 11.52 3.96
C ILE A 52 14.20 11.60 2.81
N LEU A 53 15.49 11.62 3.16
CA LEU A 53 16.56 11.44 2.20
C LEU A 53 16.83 9.94 2.06
N VAL A 54 16.63 9.40 0.86
CA VAL A 54 16.88 7.99 0.56
C VAL A 54 18.03 7.90 -0.43
N THR A 55 18.99 7.02 -0.14
CA THR A 55 20.12 6.72 -1.02
C THR A 55 20.06 5.27 -1.48
N GLY A 56 20.46 5.02 -2.71
CA GLY A 56 20.23 3.75 -3.36
C GLY A 56 20.54 3.80 -4.84
N VAL A 57 20.04 2.82 -5.59
CA VAL A 57 20.35 2.65 -7.02
C VAL A 57 19.07 2.47 -7.83
N ILE A 58 19.07 2.99 -9.06
CA ILE A 58 18.02 2.68 -10.04
C ILE A 58 18.29 1.26 -10.54
N VAL A 59 17.32 0.36 -10.38
CA VAL A 59 17.47 -1.06 -10.73
C VAL A 59 16.78 -1.47 -12.02
N ASP A 60 15.98 -0.58 -12.59
CA ASP A 60 15.26 -0.84 -13.84
C ASP A 60 15.20 0.43 -14.69
N LEU A 61 15.05 0.25 -16.00
CA LEU A 61 14.90 1.40 -16.90
C LEU A 61 13.63 2.17 -16.53
N PRO A 62 13.73 3.50 -16.50
CA PRO A 62 12.57 4.31 -16.19
C PRO A 62 11.54 4.29 -17.31
N GLU A 63 10.28 4.29 -16.91
CA GLU A 63 9.13 4.32 -17.82
C GLU A 63 8.51 5.72 -17.80
N ALA A 64 8.54 6.43 -18.93
CA ALA A 64 7.76 7.65 -19.10
C ALA A 64 6.37 7.33 -19.66
N SER A 65 5.33 7.82 -18.99
CA SER A 65 3.96 7.89 -19.52
C SER A 65 3.55 9.36 -19.74
N THR A 66 2.35 9.60 -20.27
CA THR A 66 1.85 10.96 -20.52
C THR A 66 1.84 11.82 -19.26
N ASP A 67 1.49 11.24 -18.12
CA ASP A 67 1.20 11.90 -16.84
C ASP A 67 2.32 11.79 -15.78
N LYS A 68 3.20 10.79 -15.89
CA LYS A 68 4.24 10.51 -14.89
C LYS A 68 5.48 9.85 -15.47
N THR A 69 6.56 9.88 -14.69
CA THR A 69 7.77 9.08 -14.94
C THR A 69 7.96 8.13 -13.77
N LYS A 70 8.12 6.83 -14.03
CA LYS A 70 8.25 5.80 -13.00
C LYS A 70 9.66 5.22 -13.01
N PHE A 71 10.16 4.91 -11.81
CA PHE A 71 11.46 4.30 -11.61
C PHE A 71 11.31 3.15 -10.63
N ILE A 72 12.00 2.04 -10.89
CA ILE A 72 12.22 1.04 -9.86
C ILE A 72 13.57 1.33 -9.22
N PHE A 73 13.54 1.63 -7.93
CA PHE A 73 14.67 2.09 -7.14
C PHE A 73 14.89 1.13 -5.98
N TYR A 74 16.11 0.67 -5.77
CA TYR A 74 16.45 -0.10 -4.58
C TYR A 74 17.13 0.81 -3.56
N ALA A 75 16.46 1.01 -2.42
CA ALA A 75 16.97 1.78 -1.31
C ALA A 75 18.05 0.97 -0.57
N ASN A 76 19.18 1.62 -0.27
CA ASN A 76 20.25 1.07 0.55
C ASN A 76 20.27 1.70 1.96
N SER A 77 19.84 2.96 2.07
CA SER A 77 19.74 3.71 3.32
C SER A 77 18.62 4.75 3.24
N PRO A 78 17.83 4.97 4.31
CA PRO A 78 18.01 4.41 5.66
C PRO A 78 17.46 2.99 5.84
N PHE A 79 16.72 2.45 4.87
CA PHE A 79 16.19 1.09 4.88
C PHE A 79 16.52 0.36 3.58
N LYS A 80 16.36 -0.96 3.57
CA LYS A 80 16.63 -1.83 2.41
C LYS A 80 15.33 -2.33 1.80
N SER A 81 14.94 -1.75 0.66
CA SER A 81 13.69 -2.13 0.00
C SER A 81 13.68 -1.76 -1.48
N ARG A 82 12.94 -2.52 -2.27
CA ARG A 82 12.64 -2.21 -3.68
C ARG A 82 11.41 -1.32 -3.74
N LEU A 83 11.61 -0.08 -4.15
CA LEU A 83 10.61 0.97 -4.22
C LEU A 83 10.20 1.26 -5.67
N ARG A 84 8.92 1.53 -5.87
CA ARG A 84 8.41 2.11 -7.11
C ARG A 84 8.17 3.60 -6.90
N LEU A 85 9.04 4.43 -7.47
CA LEU A 85 8.93 5.89 -7.41
C LEU A 85 8.17 6.41 -8.63
N SER A 86 7.40 7.47 -8.46
CA SER A 86 6.66 8.12 -9.55
C SER A 86 6.75 9.64 -9.42
N TRP A 87 7.28 10.29 -10.45
CA TRP A 87 7.31 11.75 -10.57
C TRP A 87 6.16 12.23 -11.44
N TYR A 88 5.39 13.20 -10.94
CA TYR A 88 4.22 13.76 -11.60
C TYR A 88 4.48 15.22 -12.01
N GLY A 89 3.73 15.70 -13.00
CA GLY A 89 3.73 17.11 -13.40
C GLY A 89 4.87 17.50 -14.34
N LYS A 90 4.98 18.81 -14.58
CA LYS A 90 5.85 19.38 -15.63
C LYS A 90 7.35 19.33 -15.29
N ASN A 91 7.70 19.19 -14.02
CA ASN A 91 9.09 19.15 -13.54
C ASN A 91 9.65 17.73 -13.42
N ARG A 92 9.01 16.75 -14.05
CA ARG A 92 9.49 15.37 -14.06
C ARG A 92 10.82 15.27 -14.84
N PRO A 93 11.76 14.41 -14.41
CA PRO A 93 13.01 14.20 -15.12
C PRO A 93 12.72 13.74 -16.55
N ALA A 94 13.33 14.43 -17.52
CA ALA A 94 13.31 14.00 -18.91
C ALA A 94 14.14 12.71 -19.01
N LEU A 95 13.50 11.63 -19.44
CA LEU A 95 14.23 10.43 -19.79
C LEU A 95 14.92 10.71 -21.13
N GLN A 96 16.24 10.86 -21.11
CA GLN A 96 17.02 10.83 -22.33
C GLN A 96 17.06 9.36 -22.77
N THR A 97 16.19 9.03 -23.73
CA THR A 97 16.21 7.75 -24.47
C THR A 97 17.34 7.73 -25.46
#